data_AF-A0ABD3R4E5-F1
#
_entry.id   AF-A0ABD3R4E5-F1
#
_cell.length_a   1.000
_cell.length_b   1.000
_cell.length_c   1.000
_cell.angle_alpha   90.00
_cell.angle_beta   90.00
_cell.angle_gamma   90.00
#
_symmetry.space_group_name_H-M   'P 1'
#
loop_
_entity.id
_entity.type
_entity.pdbx_description
1 polymer ?
#
loop_
_entity_poly.entity_id
_entity_poly.type
_entity_poly.pdbx_seq_one_letter_code
_entity_poly.pdbx_strand_id
1 'polypeptide(L)'
;MKALTSIVAYNLLSVHRLDAFAPPYPLSLSPRNAIKPRWKTTPNYATTTSSSSSSLSSSSSATTYDLVVIGGGSSGLTAAKFARTFGKTVCLVECSRIGGDCTWTGCVPSKTLLHAAKRAWTWRKMNERYGEGDGDDEDVSGGGRGIMNDACMLRMLRNVKMYVDANRERIYEEDDSPKVLRGLGMDLALGRAPVRWRTLRDPSPGRYMFDRIRGLDDVPFWTYENLWDEGGFFDAVERNHMRGRRMSEMRVIVVGGGPVGCELSQSLSRLGCSVVLICGSARLLPNGEMEASAELKRVFKNEGIDVICDQRVVSVVSLDGETVNRSIMATLESHEPIIGDHILIATGRVPNVERMGLDDIGVKINPVTNGIIVDEKLQTSVKGVYAAGDCTGDRQFTHYAGFQGAIAARNILLPLKDTGVLSEVPSTTFTDPEVASFGLTEQAASDKYGEEAISISFRPLSKIDRAICEGSDGLGFIKIVYKTKSRQILGATVMAPSAGELVSELTAIQAAKMPLDKLATVMHSYPSYSIALQQMAAEVYYDKLKKNQSLYDVLKRAGL
;
A
#
# COMPACT_ATOMS: atom_id res chain seq x y z
N MET A 1 -7.17 4.75 19.48
CA MET A 1 -8.51 4.49 18.92
C MET A 1 -8.38 4.38 17.41
N LYS A 2 -7.97 3.22 16.86
CA LYS A 2 -7.99 2.96 15.40
C LYS A 2 -7.89 1.44 15.20
N ALA A 3 -8.57 0.88 14.20
CA ALA A 3 -8.81 -0.55 14.03
C ALA A 3 -8.83 -1.01 12.56
N LEU A 4 -8.34 -2.23 12.28
CA LEU A 4 -8.72 -3.09 11.15
C LEU A 4 -8.66 -4.55 11.56
N THR A 5 -9.65 -5.36 11.20
CA THR A 5 -9.49 -6.81 10.97
C THR A 5 -10.73 -7.29 10.24
N SER A 6 -10.60 -8.02 9.13
CA SER A 6 -11.74 -8.66 8.48
C SER A 6 -11.85 -10.14 8.88
N ILE A 7 -12.76 -10.48 9.79
CA ILE A 7 -13.24 -11.86 9.96
C ILE A 7 -14.49 -12.01 9.11
N VAL A 8 -14.51 -13.01 8.23
CA VAL A 8 -15.69 -13.32 7.42
C VAL A 8 -16.44 -14.47 8.10
N ALA A 9 -17.44 -14.08 8.89
CA ALA A 9 -18.62 -14.77 9.44
C ALA A 9 -18.58 -16.22 9.90
N TYR A 10 -19.33 -16.43 11.00
CA TYR A 10 -20.01 -17.66 11.43
C TYR A 10 -21.42 -17.73 10.83
N ASN A 11 -21.95 -18.94 10.64
CA ASN A 11 -23.37 -19.18 10.34
C ASN A 11 -24.12 -19.30 11.70
N LEU A 12 -25.11 -18.43 11.94
CA LEU A 12 -25.93 -18.30 13.18
C LEU A 12 -25.28 -17.54 14.36
N LEU A 13 -25.08 -16.22 14.23
CA LEU A 13 -24.98 -15.33 15.39
C LEU A 13 -26.11 -14.30 15.38
N SER A 14 -26.79 -14.22 16.52
CA SER A 14 -27.80 -13.23 16.87
C SER A 14 -27.14 -11.88 17.13
N VAL A 15 -27.34 -10.90 16.26
CA VAL A 15 -26.86 -9.51 16.49
C VAL A 15 -28.05 -8.66 16.93
N HIS A 16 -27.95 -8.03 18.10
CA HIS A 16 -28.96 -7.09 18.57
C HIS A 16 -28.84 -5.76 17.81
N ARG A 17 -29.97 -5.20 17.37
CA ARG A 17 -30.06 -3.90 16.67
C ARG A 17 -29.31 -2.82 17.47
N LEU A 18 -28.42 -2.08 16.81
CA LEU A 18 -27.74 -0.91 17.36
C LEU A 18 -28.14 0.33 16.56
N ASP A 19 -28.58 1.37 17.27
CA ASP A 19 -29.15 2.59 16.71
C ASP A 19 -28.13 3.51 16.01
N ALA A 20 -28.70 4.31 15.10
CA ALA A 20 -28.18 5.40 14.26
C ALA A 20 -26.69 5.79 14.29
N PHE A 21 -26.12 5.78 13.08
CA PHE A 21 -24.83 6.36 12.71
C PHE A 21 -24.89 7.90 12.82
N ALA A 22 -24.00 8.52 13.59
CA ALA A 22 -23.68 9.94 13.48
C ALA A 22 -22.22 10.06 13.00
N PRO A 23 -21.92 10.85 11.95
CA PRO A 23 -20.57 11.00 11.44
C PRO A 23 -19.65 11.67 12.50
N PRO A 24 -18.41 11.20 12.70
CA PRO A 24 -17.54 11.69 13.77
C PRO A 24 -16.78 12.99 13.44
N TYR A 25 -17.25 13.82 12.51
CA TYR A 25 -16.62 15.13 12.22
C TYR A 25 -17.66 16.23 11.99
N PRO A 26 -17.61 17.36 12.72
CA PRO A 26 -18.25 18.57 12.24
C PRO A 26 -17.44 19.11 11.06
N LEU A 27 -17.98 19.00 9.84
CA LEU A 27 -17.52 19.78 8.69
C LEU A 27 -17.80 21.26 8.96
N SER A 28 -16.89 21.96 9.64
CA SER A 28 -16.94 23.42 9.74
C SER A 28 -16.42 24.03 8.43
N LEU A 29 -17.21 23.94 7.36
CA LEU A 29 -17.05 24.83 6.21
C LEU A 29 -17.73 26.16 6.58
N SER A 30 -16.93 27.18 6.91
CA SER A 30 -17.45 28.54 7.02
C SER A 30 -17.97 28.99 5.65
N PRO A 31 -19.24 29.43 5.52
CA PRO A 31 -19.79 29.84 4.24
C PRO A 31 -19.38 31.28 3.94
N ARG A 32 -18.26 31.48 3.26
CA ARG A 32 -18.05 32.70 2.46
C ARG A 32 -17.62 32.29 1.06
N ASN A 33 -18.51 32.57 0.11
CA ASN A 33 -18.39 32.40 -1.35
C ASN A 33 -18.83 31.05 -1.95
N ALA A 34 -20.03 30.57 -1.60
CA ALA A 34 -20.73 29.56 -2.39
C ALA A 34 -21.70 30.24 -3.39
N ILE A 35 -21.43 30.04 -4.68
CA ILE A 35 -22.35 30.35 -5.79
C ILE A 35 -23.56 29.41 -5.67
N LYS A 36 -24.78 29.97 -5.57
CA LYS A 36 -26.03 29.23 -5.32
C LYS A 36 -26.54 28.49 -6.57
N PRO A 37 -26.85 27.17 -6.51
CA PRO A 37 -27.83 26.56 -7.40
C PRO A 37 -29.24 26.62 -6.76
N ARG A 38 -30.22 27.08 -7.54
CA ARG A 38 -31.65 27.12 -7.20
C ARG A 38 -32.27 25.72 -7.29
N TRP A 39 -32.73 25.15 -6.18
CA TRP A 39 -33.73 24.07 -6.18
C TRP A 39 -34.84 24.39 -5.15
N LYS A 40 -36.08 24.17 -5.57
CA LYS A 40 -37.33 24.57 -4.90
C LYS A 40 -37.74 23.57 -3.80
N THR A 41 -38.00 24.12 -2.61
CA THR A 41 -39.01 23.72 -1.59
C THR A 41 -39.26 22.24 -1.29
N THR A 42 -38.88 21.80 -0.08
CA THR A 42 -39.44 20.65 0.65
C THR A 42 -40.37 21.13 1.77
N PRO A 43 -41.47 20.43 2.12
CA PRO A 43 -42.40 20.84 3.18
C PRO A 43 -41.92 20.42 4.59
N ASN A 44 -42.23 21.28 5.56
CA ASN A 44 -42.00 21.11 7.00
C ASN A 44 -42.72 19.88 7.59
N TYR A 45 -42.02 19.11 8.42
CA TYR A 45 -42.66 18.25 9.44
C TYR A 45 -42.27 18.74 10.83
N ALA A 46 -43.30 19.12 11.59
CA ALA A 46 -43.21 19.61 12.96
C ALA A 46 -42.89 18.47 13.94
N THR A 47 -41.95 18.72 14.84
CA THR A 47 -41.63 17.90 16.01
C THR A 47 -42.76 18.03 17.03
N THR A 48 -43.47 16.92 17.29
CA THR A 48 -44.38 16.82 18.44
C THR A 48 -43.78 15.83 19.43
N THR A 49 -43.36 16.34 20.58
CA THR A 49 -42.91 15.57 21.74
C THR A 49 -44.12 15.08 22.52
N SER A 50 -44.29 13.76 22.62
CA SER A 50 -45.18 13.17 23.63
C SER A 50 -44.45 12.06 24.38
N SER A 51 -44.15 12.34 25.64
CA SER A 51 -43.67 11.41 26.64
C SER A 51 -44.79 10.45 27.05
N SER A 52 -44.64 9.16 26.78
CA SER A 52 -45.42 8.11 27.44
C SER A 52 -44.50 6.95 27.80
N SER A 53 -44.27 6.80 29.10
CA SER A 53 -43.60 5.68 29.74
C SER A 53 -44.48 4.43 29.61
N SER A 54 -44.16 3.58 28.63
CA SER A 54 -44.66 2.20 28.59
C SER A 54 -43.47 1.27 28.76
N SER A 55 -43.50 0.48 29.83
CA SER A 55 -42.58 -0.62 30.12
C SER A 55 -42.50 -1.58 28.93
N LEU A 56 -41.44 -1.45 28.13
CA LEU A 56 -41.08 -2.42 27.10
C LEU A 56 -40.45 -3.63 27.79
N SER A 57 -41.23 -4.69 27.94
CA SER A 57 -40.70 -6.04 28.03
C SER A 57 -39.94 -6.34 26.73
N SER A 58 -38.64 -6.10 26.72
CA SER A 58 -37.78 -6.37 25.56
C SER A 58 -37.52 -7.88 25.45
N SER A 59 -38.46 -8.62 24.86
CA SER A 59 -38.10 -9.89 24.22
C SER A 59 -37.26 -9.54 22.98
N SER A 60 -35.95 -9.43 23.14
CA SER A 60 -35.01 -9.14 22.05
C SER A 60 -34.93 -10.35 21.12
N SER A 61 -35.79 -10.41 20.11
CA SER A 61 -35.64 -11.39 19.04
C SER A 61 -34.31 -11.14 18.33
N ALA A 62 -33.38 -12.07 18.49
CA ALA A 62 -32.13 -12.14 17.75
C ALA A 62 -32.36 -12.00 16.24
N THR A 63 -31.78 -10.97 15.61
CA THR A 63 -31.75 -10.91 14.14
C THR A 63 -30.74 -11.94 13.63
N THR A 64 -31.17 -12.82 12.73
CA THR A 64 -30.31 -13.83 12.07
C THR A 64 -29.81 -13.28 10.74
N TYR A 65 -28.51 -13.46 10.48
CA TYR A 65 -27.86 -13.10 9.22
C TYR A 65 -27.25 -14.33 8.55
N ASP A 66 -27.26 -14.38 7.22
CA ASP A 66 -26.52 -15.37 6.44
C ASP A 66 -24.99 -15.14 6.54
N LEU A 67 -24.57 -13.89 6.70
CA LEU A 67 -23.16 -13.51 6.82
C LEU A 67 -22.97 -12.32 7.77
N VAL A 68 -22.10 -12.48 8.78
CA VAL A 68 -21.61 -11.39 9.63
C VAL A 68 -20.14 -11.09 9.32
N VAL A 69 -19.85 -9.94 8.73
CA VAL A 69 -18.49 -9.52 8.43
C VAL A 69 -18.02 -8.58 9.52
N ILE A 70 -16.95 -8.94 10.23
CA ILE A 70 -16.30 -8.05 11.20
C ILE A 70 -15.16 -7.39 10.45
N GLY A 71 -15.18 -6.07 10.26
CA GLY A 71 -14.18 -5.28 9.54
C GLY A 71 -14.67 -4.75 8.19
N GLY A 72 -14.76 -3.44 8.04
CA GLY A 72 -15.12 -2.72 6.82
C GLY A 72 -13.93 -2.33 5.94
N GLY A 73 -12.86 -3.13 5.94
CA GLY A 73 -11.72 -2.96 5.03
C GLY A 73 -11.90 -3.74 3.71
N SER A 74 -10.86 -3.77 2.87
CA SER A 74 -10.92 -4.32 1.51
C SER A 74 -11.46 -5.76 1.43
N SER A 75 -10.99 -6.66 2.30
CA SER A 75 -11.48 -8.05 2.34
C SER A 75 -12.94 -8.13 2.81
N GLY A 76 -13.32 -7.40 3.86
CA GLY A 76 -14.66 -7.43 4.42
C GLY A 76 -15.71 -6.81 3.49
N LEU A 77 -15.40 -5.66 2.88
CA LEU A 77 -16.26 -5.03 1.89
C LEU A 77 -16.45 -5.92 0.65
N THR A 78 -15.39 -6.56 0.17
CA THR A 78 -15.49 -7.48 -0.97
C THR A 78 -16.35 -8.70 -0.62
N ALA A 79 -16.14 -9.30 0.57
CA ALA A 79 -16.93 -10.43 1.05
C ALA A 79 -18.43 -10.07 1.18
N ALA A 80 -18.72 -8.92 1.78
CA ALA A 80 -20.08 -8.41 1.95
C ALA A 80 -20.76 -8.15 0.59
N LYS A 81 -20.08 -7.42 -0.32
CA LYS A 81 -20.58 -7.13 -1.67
C LYS A 81 -20.86 -8.43 -2.44
N PHE A 82 -19.93 -9.40 -2.39
CA PHE A 82 -20.12 -10.72 -3.00
C PHE A 82 -21.37 -11.44 -2.47
N ALA A 83 -21.56 -11.48 -1.15
CA ALA A 83 -22.72 -12.15 -0.55
C ALA A 83 -24.05 -11.50 -0.95
N ARG A 84 -24.08 -10.16 -1.08
CA ARG A 84 -25.26 -9.43 -1.54
C ARG A 84 -25.63 -9.74 -2.99
N THR A 85 -24.66 -10.04 -3.86
CA THR A 85 -24.92 -10.52 -5.23
C THR A 85 -25.74 -11.81 -5.25
N PHE A 86 -25.67 -12.63 -4.19
CA PHE A 86 -26.47 -13.86 -4.02
C PHE A 86 -27.73 -13.66 -3.15
N GLY A 87 -28.12 -12.41 -2.89
CA GLY A 87 -29.32 -12.08 -2.11
C GLY A 87 -29.23 -12.37 -0.61
N LYS A 88 -28.03 -12.66 -0.09
CA LYS A 88 -27.81 -13.06 1.31
C LYS A 88 -27.91 -11.88 2.27
N THR A 89 -28.49 -12.09 3.44
CA THR A 89 -28.56 -11.07 4.51
C THR A 89 -27.17 -10.87 5.13
N VAL A 90 -26.69 -9.63 5.15
CA VAL A 90 -25.33 -9.30 5.61
C VAL A 90 -25.36 -8.25 6.71
N CYS A 91 -24.67 -8.52 7.81
CA CYS A 91 -24.31 -7.53 8.82
C CYS A 91 -22.81 -7.22 8.72
N LEU A 92 -22.46 -5.97 8.40
CA LEU A 92 -21.08 -5.48 8.41
C LEU A 92 -20.83 -4.72 9.72
N VAL A 93 -19.88 -5.20 10.51
CA VAL A 93 -19.48 -4.62 11.79
C VAL A 93 -18.18 -3.84 11.59
N GLU A 94 -18.21 -2.52 11.76
CA GLU A 94 -17.03 -1.66 11.69
C GLU A 94 -16.88 -0.89 13.01
N CYS A 95 -15.65 -0.70 13.48
CA CYS A 95 -15.33 -0.04 14.74
C CYS A 95 -14.79 1.40 14.57
N SER A 96 -14.50 1.80 13.34
CA SER A 96 -13.92 3.08 12.94
C SER A 96 -14.58 3.56 11.63
N ARG A 97 -13.78 3.86 10.60
CA ARG A 97 -14.24 4.31 9.29
C ARG A 97 -14.24 3.14 8.30
N ILE A 98 -15.36 2.97 7.61
CA ILE A 98 -15.50 2.04 6.48
C ILE A 98 -14.52 2.43 5.37
N GLY A 99 -13.98 1.44 4.65
CA GLY A 99 -12.90 1.57 3.68
C GLY A 99 -11.55 1.09 4.23
N GLY A 100 -11.42 1.05 5.57
CA GLY A 100 -10.21 0.58 6.24
C GLY A 100 -8.96 1.38 5.90
N ASP A 101 -7.78 0.78 6.05
CA ASP A 101 -6.52 1.51 5.87
C ASP A 101 -6.35 1.98 4.42
N CYS A 102 -6.71 1.15 3.44
CA CYS A 102 -6.47 1.45 2.03
C CYS A 102 -7.02 2.84 1.64
N THR A 103 -8.24 3.15 2.06
CA THR A 103 -8.91 4.41 1.76
C THR A 103 -8.37 5.57 2.62
N TRP A 104 -8.14 5.34 3.91
CA TRP A 104 -7.88 6.45 4.85
C TRP A 104 -6.41 6.74 5.12
N THR A 105 -5.57 5.72 5.24
CA THR A 105 -4.20 5.85 5.78
C THR A 105 -3.12 5.22 4.89
N GLY A 106 -3.50 4.33 3.99
CA GLY A 106 -2.62 3.49 3.19
C GLY A 106 -2.57 3.92 1.73
N CYS A 107 -3.09 3.08 0.84
CA CYS A 107 -2.87 3.17 -0.60
C CYS A 107 -3.35 4.49 -1.21
N VAL A 108 -4.62 4.86 -1.05
CA VAL A 108 -5.21 6.04 -1.69
C VAL A 108 -4.40 7.32 -1.37
N PRO A 109 -4.16 7.66 -0.10
CA PRO A 109 -3.40 8.87 0.20
C PRO A 109 -1.92 8.78 -0.13
N SER A 110 -1.27 7.64 0.11
CA SER A 110 0.15 7.50 -0.22
C SER A 110 0.38 7.63 -1.73
N LYS A 111 -0.45 7.02 -2.58
CA LYS A 111 -0.31 7.13 -4.04
C LYS A 111 -0.63 8.53 -4.54
N THR A 112 -1.59 9.20 -3.90
CA THR A 112 -1.89 10.60 -4.21
C THR A 112 -0.73 11.53 -3.84
N LEU A 113 -0.09 11.31 -2.68
CA LEU A 113 1.10 12.06 -2.23
C LEU A 113 2.31 11.79 -3.14
N LEU A 114 2.60 10.53 -3.44
CA LEU A 114 3.71 10.13 -4.33
C LEU A 114 3.58 10.77 -5.71
N HIS A 115 2.37 10.74 -6.29
CA HIS A 115 2.09 11.37 -7.56
C HIS A 115 2.32 12.89 -7.50
N ALA A 116 1.82 13.56 -6.46
CA ALA A 116 2.03 14.99 -6.27
C ALA A 116 3.52 15.35 -6.09
N ALA A 117 4.24 14.57 -5.28
CA ALA A 117 5.67 14.74 -5.04
C ALA A 117 6.50 14.52 -6.32
N LYS A 118 6.17 13.49 -7.11
CA LYS A 118 6.77 13.24 -8.43
C LYS A 118 6.55 14.43 -9.36
N ARG A 119 5.33 14.95 -9.47
CA ARG A 119 5.04 16.13 -10.32
C ARG A 119 5.83 17.37 -9.89
N ALA A 120 5.89 17.65 -8.59
CA ALA A 120 6.67 18.76 -8.05
C ALA A 120 8.15 18.62 -8.38
N TRP A 121 8.71 17.42 -8.19
CA TRP A 121 10.10 17.11 -8.51
C TRP A 121 10.40 17.20 -10.01
N THR A 122 9.56 16.62 -10.87
CA THR A 122 9.72 16.67 -12.33
C THR A 122 9.67 18.11 -12.83
N TRP A 123 8.75 18.92 -12.32
CA TRP A 123 8.67 20.34 -12.67
C TRP A 123 9.98 21.08 -12.34
N ARG A 124 10.53 20.88 -11.13
CA ARG A 124 11.83 21.48 -10.77
C ARG A 124 12.96 21.01 -11.68
N LYS A 125 13.04 19.71 -11.96
CA LYS A 125 14.08 19.14 -12.83
C LYS A 125 13.98 19.62 -14.28
N MET A 126 12.77 19.79 -14.80
CA MET A 126 12.56 20.33 -16.15
C MET A 126 12.97 21.80 -16.22
N ASN A 127 12.62 22.62 -15.21
CA ASN A 127 13.08 24.00 -15.14
C ASN A 127 14.60 24.10 -15.03
N GLU A 128 15.24 23.23 -14.25
CA GLU A 128 16.72 23.16 -14.16
C GLU A 128 17.37 22.78 -15.50
N ARG A 129 16.74 21.90 -16.28
CA ARG A 129 17.33 21.33 -17.50
C ARG A 129 17.06 22.13 -18.77
N TYR A 130 15.88 22.74 -18.87
CA TYR A 130 15.38 23.38 -20.10
C TYR A 130 14.96 24.84 -19.88
N GLY A 131 15.15 25.39 -18.67
CA GLY A 131 14.68 26.74 -18.31
C GLY A 131 15.51 27.91 -18.84
N GLU A 132 16.36 27.74 -19.86
CA GLU A 132 17.06 28.84 -20.52
C GLU A 132 16.65 28.96 -22.00
N GLY A 133 15.96 30.06 -22.34
CA GLY A 133 15.59 30.44 -23.70
C GLY A 133 14.57 31.59 -23.77
N ASP A 134 15.10 32.80 -23.98
CA ASP A 134 14.50 34.05 -24.47
C ASP A 134 13.63 34.95 -23.56
N GLY A 135 14.11 36.19 -23.40
CA GLY A 135 13.25 37.38 -23.33
C GLY A 135 13.50 38.30 -22.14
N ASP A 136 14.00 39.49 -22.41
CA ASP A 136 13.99 40.66 -21.52
C ASP A 136 12.56 41.11 -21.17
N ASP A 137 11.82 40.32 -20.38
CA ASP A 137 10.60 40.80 -19.73
C ASP A 137 10.97 41.37 -18.35
N GLU A 138 11.46 42.62 -18.38
CA GLU A 138 11.13 43.56 -17.31
C GLU A 138 9.58 43.66 -17.26
N ASP A 139 9.02 43.70 -16.05
CA ASP A 139 7.58 43.82 -15.76
C ASP A 139 6.67 42.59 -15.94
N VAL A 140 6.92 41.57 -15.11
CA VAL A 140 5.81 40.98 -14.32
C VAL A 140 6.21 41.01 -12.84
N SER A 141 5.75 42.06 -12.16
CA SER A 141 5.76 42.19 -10.72
C SER A 141 5.08 40.98 -10.06
N GLY A 142 5.91 40.03 -9.61
CA GLY A 142 5.52 38.90 -8.76
C GLY A 142 6.00 37.51 -9.19
N GLY A 143 6.64 37.36 -10.35
CA GLY A 143 7.04 36.06 -10.91
C GLY A 143 8.54 35.93 -11.18
N GLY A 144 9.40 36.34 -10.24
CA GLY A 144 10.84 36.24 -10.41
C GLY A 144 11.29 34.79 -10.59
N ARG A 145 12.01 34.51 -11.70
CA ARG A 145 12.95 33.39 -11.93
C ARG A 145 12.82 32.23 -10.93
N GLY A 146 11.92 31.28 -11.21
CA GLY A 146 12.03 29.84 -10.97
C GLY A 146 12.50 29.27 -9.63
N ILE A 147 12.80 30.06 -8.60
CA ILE A 147 13.10 29.58 -7.26
C ILE A 147 11.75 29.52 -6.57
N MET A 148 11.25 28.30 -6.34
CA MET A 148 10.08 28.06 -5.49
C MET A 148 10.39 28.64 -4.10
N ASN A 149 9.96 29.87 -3.84
CA ASN A 149 10.10 30.46 -2.51
C ASN A 149 9.21 29.68 -1.51
N ASP A 150 9.50 29.82 -0.22
CA ASP A 150 8.83 29.02 0.82
C ASP A 150 7.31 29.21 0.81
N ALA A 151 6.82 30.39 0.43
CA ALA A 151 5.39 30.68 0.28
C ALA A 151 4.74 29.88 -0.86
N CYS A 152 5.42 29.77 -2.01
CA CYS A 152 4.95 28.97 -3.13
C CYS A 152 4.98 27.47 -2.79
N MET A 153 6.01 27.03 -2.08
CA MET A 153 6.13 25.65 -1.60
C MET A 153 5.03 25.28 -0.59
N LEU A 154 4.73 26.17 0.36
CA LEU A 154 3.61 26.00 1.27
C LEU A 154 2.27 25.92 0.55
N ARG A 155 2.03 26.82 -0.41
CA ARG A 155 0.80 26.80 -1.21
C ARG A 155 0.69 25.49 -1.98
N MET A 156 1.79 25.01 -2.56
CA MET A 156 1.87 23.70 -3.18
C MET A 156 1.47 22.60 -2.19
N LEU A 157 2.06 22.55 -1.00
CA LEU A 157 1.77 21.53 0.01
C LEU A 157 0.32 21.56 0.52
N ARG A 158 -0.26 22.75 0.70
CA ARG A 158 -1.69 22.88 1.00
C ARG A 158 -2.56 22.32 -0.12
N ASN A 159 -2.23 22.62 -1.38
CA ASN A 159 -2.92 22.06 -2.54
C ASN A 159 -2.75 20.53 -2.61
N VAL A 160 -1.57 20.00 -2.27
CA VAL A 160 -1.32 18.56 -2.18
C VAL A 160 -2.20 17.93 -1.11
N LYS A 161 -2.26 18.51 0.10
CA LYS A 161 -3.15 18.03 1.16
C LYS A 161 -4.61 18.02 0.72
N MET A 162 -5.09 19.14 0.16
CA MET A 162 -6.46 19.22 -0.35
C MET A 162 -6.74 18.19 -1.45
N TYR A 163 -5.77 17.96 -2.34
CA TYR A 163 -5.87 16.96 -3.39
C TYR A 163 -5.94 15.54 -2.82
N VAL A 164 -5.10 15.21 -1.83
CA VAL A 164 -5.15 13.93 -1.10
C VAL A 164 -6.51 13.73 -0.44
N ASP A 165 -6.98 14.72 0.32
CA ASP A 165 -8.25 14.62 1.04
C ASP A 165 -9.45 14.52 0.10
N ALA A 166 -9.45 15.27 -1.01
CA ALA A 166 -10.50 15.20 -2.02
C ALA A 166 -10.56 13.83 -2.73
N ASN A 167 -9.42 13.21 -3.05
CA ASN A 167 -9.39 11.89 -3.68
C ASN A 167 -9.87 10.79 -2.72
N ARG A 168 -9.49 10.85 -1.45
CA ARG A 168 -9.99 9.95 -0.41
C ARG A 168 -11.51 10.02 -0.29
N GLU A 169 -12.04 11.23 -0.16
CA GLU A 169 -13.46 11.46 0.03
C GLU A 169 -14.26 10.99 -1.18
N ARG A 170 -13.77 11.27 -2.38
CA ARG A 170 -14.42 10.84 -3.62
C ARG A 170 -14.52 9.31 -3.71
N ILE A 171 -13.42 8.59 -3.49
CA ILE A 171 -13.40 7.12 -3.53
C ILE A 171 -14.34 6.55 -2.46
N TYR A 172 -14.32 7.13 -1.26
CA TYR A 172 -15.19 6.71 -0.18
C TYR A 172 -16.69 6.91 -0.51
N GLU A 173 -17.07 8.09 -0.98
CA GLU A 173 -18.47 8.41 -1.26
C GLU A 173 -19.05 7.59 -2.41
N GLU A 174 -18.24 7.27 -3.42
CA GLU A 174 -18.65 6.47 -4.58
C GLU A 174 -18.82 4.98 -4.24
N ASP A 175 -17.93 4.39 -3.41
CA ASP A 175 -17.84 2.94 -3.26
C ASP A 175 -18.13 2.37 -1.86
N ASP A 176 -17.81 3.13 -0.80
CA ASP A 176 -17.66 2.59 0.57
C ASP A 176 -18.56 3.30 1.60
N SER A 177 -19.29 4.34 1.21
CA SER A 177 -20.13 5.10 2.13
C SER A 177 -21.27 4.25 2.72
N PRO A 178 -21.71 4.53 3.96
CA PRO A 178 -22.86 3.87 4.56
C PRO A 178 -24.12 3.93 3.70
N LYS A 179 -24.28 5.01 2.93
CA LYS A 179 -25.39 5.18 1.98
C LYS A 179 -25.32 4.14 0.86
N VAL A 180 -24.16 3.97 0.24
CA VAL A 180 -23.93 2.96 -0.81
C VAL A 180 -24.16 1.56 -0.25
N LEU A 181 -23.58 1.24 0.90
CA LEU A 181 -23.69 -0.11 1.49
C LEU A 181 -25.11 -0.45 1.95
N ARG A 182 -25.84 0.49 2.55
CA ARG A 182 -27.26 0.30 2.85
C ARG A 182 -28.11 0.20 1.59
N GLY A 183 -27.77 0.93 0.53
CA GLY A 183 -28.39 0.82 -0.79
C GLY A 183 -28.22 -0.58 -1.41
N LEU A 184 -27.12 -1.27 -1.10
CA LEU A 184 -26.91 -2.68 -1.44
C LEU A 184 -27.68 -3.65 -0.53
N GLY A 185 -28.37 -3.16 0.50
CA GLY A 185 -29.15 -3.94 1.46
C GLY A 185 -28.31 -4.59 2.57
N MET A 186 -27.20 -3.96 2.96
CA MET A 186 -26.40 -4.39 4.10
C MET A 186 -26.84 -3.66 5.38
N ASP A 187 -26.91 -4.41 6.49
CA ASP A 187 -27.00 -3.82 7.82
C ASP A 187 -25.60 -3.44 8.31
N LEU A 188 -25.49 -2.25 8.90
CA LEU A 188 -24.22 -1.72 9.41
C LEU A 188 -24.31 -1.60 10.93
N ALA A 189 -23.34 -2.19 11.62
CA ALA A 189 -23.24 -2.16 13.07
C ALA A 189 -21.90 -1.54 13.51
N LEU A 190 -21.93 -0.76 14.59
CA LEU A 190 -20.72 -0.27 15.23
C LEU A 190 -20.17 -1.34 16.17
N GLY A 191 -19.01 -1.89 15.84
CA GLY A 191 -18.28 -2.81 16.72
C GLY A 191 -17.48 -2.06 17.78
N ARG A 192 -17.41 -2.59 19.01
CA ARG A 192 -16.47 -2.12 20.05
C ARG A 192 -15.33 -3.13 20.22
N ALA A 193 -14.32 -3.05 19.36
CA ALA A 193 -13.03 -3.69 19.59
C ALA A 193 -11.99 -2.59 19.88
N PRO A 194 -11.42 -2.49 21.10
CA PRO A 194 -10.43 -1.48 21.42
C PRO A 194 -9.08 -1.87 20.82
N VAL A 195 -8.85 -1.50 19.57
CA VAL A 195 -7.60 -1.78 18.84
C VAL A 195 -6.56 -0.71 19.13
N ARG A 196 -5.34 -1.16 19.43
CA ARG A 196 -4.11 -0.36 19.42
C ARG A 196 -3.19 -0.96 18.35
N TRP A 197 -2.85 -0.17 17.34
CA TRP A 197 -1.88 -0.52 16.32
C TRP A 197 -0.48 -0.63 16.89
N ARG A 198 0.20 -1.71 16.54
CA ARG A 198 1.60 -1.94 16.88
C ARG A 198 2.26 -2.74 15.76
N THR A 199 3.45 -2.35 15.33
CA THR A 199 4.30 -2.93 14.26
C THR A 199 5.08 -4.20 14.70
N LEU A 200 5.41 -5.08 13.73
CA LEU A 200 5.81 -6.52 13.75
C LEU A 200 6.43 -7.16 15.04
N ARG A 201 6.15 -8.46 15.24
CA ARG A 201 6.66 -9.36 16.31
C ARG A 201 7.73 -10.34 15.80
N ASP A 202 8.72 -10.60 16.65
CA ASP A 202 9.67 -11.74 16.62
C ASP A 202 9.27 -12.72 17.75
N PRO A 203 9.36 -14.06 17.56
CA PRO A 203 8.93 -15.08 18.52
C PRO A 203 9.59 -15.08 19.92
N SER A 204 10.57 -14.23 20.22
CA SER A 204 11.19 -14.15 21.56
C SER A 204 10.49 -13.14 22.51
N PRO A 205 10.51 -13.33 23.84
CA PRO A 205 9.71 -12.54 24.78
C PRO A 205 10.32 -11.14 24.99
N GLY A 206 9.76 -10.15 24.29
CA GLY A 206 10.13 -8.73 24.36
C GLY A 206 9.29 -7.96 23.34
N ARG A 207 8.23 -7.32 23.83
CA ARG A 207 7.14 -6.69 23.08
C ARG A 207 7.69 -5.74 21.99
N TYR A 208 7.11 -5.84 20.77
CA TYR A 208 7.25 -5.06 19.50
C TYR A 208 8.62 -4.52 19.01
N MET A 209 8.86 -4.49 17.69
CA MET A 209 10.12 -3.97 17.11
C MET A 209 10.40 -2.48 17.44
N PHE A 210 9.35 -1.67 17.59
CA PHE A 210 9.46 -0.26 17.99
C PHE A 210 9.42 -0.09 19.52
N ASP A 211 8.80 -1.01 20.26
CA ASP A 211 8.94 -1.12 21.72
C ASP A 211 10.40 -1.47 22.13
N ARG A 212 11.26 -1.89 21.18
CA ARG A 212 12.72 -2.00 21.37
C ARG A 212 13.46 -0.66 21.21
N ILE A 213 12.83 0.35 20.62
CA ILE A 213 13.40 1.70 20.53
C ILE A 213 13.08 2.41 21.85
N ARG A 214 14.04 2.36 22.78
CA ARG A 214 13.87 3.01 24.09
C ARG A 214 13.60 4.51 23.92
N GLY A 215 12.61 5.04 24.64
CA GLY A 215 12.24 6.46 24.60
C GLY A 215 11.34 6.87 23.42
N LEU A 216 10.92 5.93 22.56
CA LEU A 216 10.03 6.26 21.43
C LEU A 216 8.66 6.78 21.87
N ASP A 217 8.09 6.23 22.95
CA ASP A 217 6.82 6.68 23.51
C ASP A 217 6.91 8.11 24.10
N ASP A 218 8.12 8.60 24.39
CA ASP A 218 8.38 9.91 24.98
C ASP A 218 8.62 11.00 23.91
N VAL A 219 8.66 10.62 22.62
CA VAL A 219 8.86 11.56 21.50
C VAL A 219 7.70 11.50 20.51
N PRO A 220 7.32 12.63 19.87
CA PRO A 220 6.38 12.59 18.76
C PRO A 220 6.99 11.84 17.57
N PHE A 221 6.31 10.79 17.10
CA PHE A 221 6.70 10.04 15.91
C PHE A 221 5.55 9.88 14.93
N TRP A 222 5.90 9.76 13.66
CA TRP A 222 4.97 9.43 12.60
C TRP A 222 4.99 7.93 12.30
N THR A 223 3.86 7.45 11.81
CA THR A 223 3.70 6.21 11.07
C THR A 223 2.95 6.54 9.78
N TYR A 224 2.84 5.60 8.85
CA TYR A 224 1.99 5.80 7.67
C TYR A 224 0.53 6.12 8.03
N GLU A 225 0.07 5.78 9.24
CA GLU A 225 -1.31 5.99 9.68
C GLU A 225 -1.60 7.40 10.19
N ASN A 226 -0.67 8.00 10.93
CA ASN A 226 -0.85 9.31 11.55
C ASN A 226 -0.17 10.44 10.79
N LEU A 227 0.58 10.14 9.71
CA LEU A 227 1.23 11.12 8.84
C LEU A 227 0.28 12.21 8.34
N TRP A 228 -1.01 11.87 8.25
CA TRP A 228 -2.07 12.67 7.66
C TRP A 228 -2.92 13.44 8.66
N ASP A 229 -2.79 13.10 9.95
CA ASP A 229 -3.61 13.63 11.03
C ASP A 229 -3.02 14.93 11.60
N GLU A 230 -3.71 15.51 12.57
CA GLU A 230 -3.17 16.61 13.38
C GLU A 230 -1.83 16.22 14.02
N GLY A 231 -0.84 17.09 13.91
CA GLY A 231 0.54 16.82 14.31
C GLY A 231 1.35 15.95 13.34
N GLY A 232 0.75 15.53 12.23
CA GLY A 232 1.40 14.81 11.12
C GLY A 232 2.29 15.69 10.25
N PHE A 233 2.62 15.21 9.05
CA PHE A 233 3.56 15.86 8.14
C PHE A 233 3.11 17.27 7.74
N PHE A 234 1.87 17.43 7.25
CA PHE A 234 1.39 18.72 6.77
C PHE A 234 1.37 19.78 7.88
N ASP A 235 0.91 19.43 9.08
CA ASP A 235 0.93 20.31 10.26
C ASP A 235 2.35 20.67 10.69
N ALA A 236 3.28 19.72 10.62
CA ALA A 236 4.68 19.99 10.92
C ALA A 236 5.30 20.96 9.91
N VAL A 237 4.98 20.83 8.63
CA VAL A 237 5.42 21.79 7.62
C VAL A 237 4.87 23.19 7.90
N GLU A 238 3.56 23.32 8.14
CA GLU A 238 2.97 24.64 8.43
C GLU A 238 3.57 25.28 9.68
N ARG A 239 3.78 24.51 10.76
CA ARG A 239 4.41 25.00 11.98
C ARG A 239 5.86 25.43 11.76
N ASN A 240 6.65 24.69 11.00
CA ASN A 240 8.04 25.06 10.68
C ASN A 240 8.10 26.34 9.85
N HIS A 241 7.22 26.48 8.85
CA HIS A 241 7.17 27.68 8.04
C HIS A 241 6.72 28.91 8.85
N MET A 242 5.73 28.78 9.74
CA MET A 242 5.35 29.88 10.64
C MET A 242 6.51 30.37 11.52
N ARG A 243 7.54 29.55 11.72
CA ARG A 243 8.78 29.89 12.44
C ARG A 243 9.91 30.39 11.53
N GLY A 244 9.64 30.59 10.24
CA GLY A 244 10.63 31.05 9.27
C GLY A 244 11.65 29.98 8.86
N ARG A 245 11.39 28.69 9.11
CA ARG A 245 12.27 27.60 8.65
C ARG A 245 11.93 27.17 7.24
N ARG A 246 12.97 26.86 6.47
CA ARG A 246 12.84 26.31 5.12
C ARG A 246 12.55 24.81 5.18
N MET A 247 11.88 24.29 4.17
CA MET A 247 11.61 22.85 4.07
C MET A 247 12.88 22.00 3.99
N SER A 248 13.93 22.52 3.34
CA SER A 248 15.24 21.85 3.26
C SER A 248 15.95 21.71 4.61
N GLU A 249 15.53 22.50 5.60
CA GLU A 249 16.04 22.43 6.97
C GLU A 249 15.27 21.42 7.83
N MET A 250 14.17 20.87 7.31
CA MET A 250 13.36 19.87 7.99
C MET A 250 13.92 18.47 7.69
N ARG A 251 14.61 17.90 8.68
CA ARG A 251 15.26 16.59 8.58
C ARG A 251 14.37 15.51 9.16
N VAL A 252 13.99 14.53 8.33
CA VAL A 252 13.13 13.40 8.72
C VAL A 252 13.97 12.12 8.78
N ILE A 253 14.00 11.50 9.96
CA ILE A 253 14.59 10.17 10.17
C ILE A 253 13.52 9.13 9.86
N VAL A 254 13.72 8.32 8.83
CA VAL A 254 12.80 7.23 8.47
C VAL A 254 13.41 5.90 8.92
N VAL A 255 12.67 5.13 9.71
CA VAL A 255 13.11 3.83 10.25
C VAL A 255 12.36 2.70 9.56
N GLY A 256 13.04 1.98 8.67
CA GLY A 256 12.54 0.81 7.96
C GLY A 256 12.71 0.93 6.44
N GLY A 257 13.56 0.09 5.85
CA GLY A 257 13.83 0.04 4.40
C GLY A 257 12.86 -0.82 3.59
N GLY A 258 11.65 -1.06 4.09
CA GLY A 258 10.59 -1.77 3.36
C GLY A 258 9.87 -0.86 2.35
N PRO A 259 8.81 -1.35 1.68
CA PRO A 259 8.09 -0.58 0.66
C PRO A 259 7.60 0.79 1.14
N VAL A 260 6.92 0.83 2.29
CA VAL A 260 6.38 2.08 2.88
C VAL A 260 7.49 3.08 3.18
N GLY A 261 8.59 2.64 3.77
CA GLY A 261 9.71 3.53 4.10
C GLY A 261 10.37 4.08 2.84
N CYS A 262 10.59 3.24 1.82
CA CYS A 262 11.15 3.68 0.54
C CYS A 262 10.25 4.70 -0.17
N GLU A 263 8.96 4.40 -0.29
CA GLU A 263 7.97 5.30 -0.91
C GLU A 263 7.92 6.65 -0.18
N LEU A 264 7.75 6.63 1.15
CA LEU A 264 7.62 7.86 1.92
C LEU A 264 8.93 8.66 1.93
N SER A 265 10.10 8.02 2.05
CA SER A 265 11.39 8.71 1.94
C SER A 265 11.55 9.46 0.63
N GLN A 266 11.21 8.83 -0.51
CA GLN A 266 11.30 9.48 -1.81
C GLN A 266 10.28 10.64 -1.91
N SER A 267 9.05 10.44 -1.45
CA SER A 267 8.03 11.49 -1.47
C SER A 267 8.43 12.72 -0.64
N LEU A 268 8.95 12.50 0.57
CA LEU A 268 9.34 13.57 1.48
C LEU A 268 10.55 14.35 0.95
N SER A 269 11.57 13.65 0.43
CA SER A 269 12.71 14.30 -0.24
C SER A 269 12.26 15.14 -1.45
N ARG A 270 11.38 14.58 -2.29
CA ARG A 270 10.80 15.30 -3.44
C ARG A 270 9.90 16.47 -3.03
N LEU A 271 9.36 16.49 -1.82
CA LEU A 271 8.63 17.65 -1.27
C LEU A 271 9.54 18.67 -0.58
N GLY A 272 10.84 18.38 -0.48
CA GLY A 272 11.88 19.31 -0.05
C GLY A 272 12.50 19.01 1.31
N CYS A 273 12.11 17.92 1.99
CA CYS A 273 12.72 17.54 3.27
C CYS A 273 14.12 16.93 3.07
N SER A 274 15.01 17.12 4.05
CA SER A 274 16.20 16.28 4.16
C SER A 274 15.79 14.93 4.77
N VAL A 275 16.19 13.81 4.17
CA VAL A 275 15.75 12.47 4.60
C VAL A 275 16.93 11.56 4.87
N VAL A 276 16.91 10.93 6.06
CA VAL A 276 17.81 9.82 6.40
C VAL A 276 16.97 8.56 6.57
N LEU A 277 17.15 7.58 5.69
CA LEU A 277 16.49 6.29 5.74
C LEU A 277 17.41 5.26 6.41
N ILE A 278 17.00 4.79 7.58
CA ILE A 278 17.72 3.79 8.37
C ILE A 278 17.03 2.44 8.20
N CYS A 279 17.81 1.42 7.83
CA CYS A 279 17.33 0.10 7.49
C CYS A 279 18.10 -0.96 8.30
N GLY A 280 17.37 -1.77 9.08
CA GLY A 280 17.98 -2.84 9.90
C GLY A 280 18.43 -4.06 9.10
N SER A 281 18.04 -4.15 7.83
CA SER A 281 18.49 -5.16 6.87
C SER A 281 19.75 -4.69 6.14
N ALA A 282 20.45 -5.61 5.49
CA ALA A 282 21.62 -5.28 4.66
C ALA A 282 21.31 -4.42 3.44
N ARG A 283 20.05 -4.38 3.03
CA ARG A 283 19.60 -3.70 1.82
C ARG A 283 18.16 -3.22 1.93
N LEU A 284 17.81 -2.24 1.10
CA LEU A 284 16.43 -1.81 0.86
C LEU A 284 15.63 -2.93 0.21
N LEU A 285 14.33 -3.01 0.47
CA LEU A 285 13.44 -4.04 -0.10
C LEU A 285 14.02 -5.47 0.03
N PRO A 286 14.33 -5.94 1.25
CA PRO A 286 15.15 -7.13 1.48
C PRO A 286 14.54 -8.44 0.95
N ASN A 287 13.22 -8.45 0.68
CA ASN A 287 12.51 -9.62 0.16
C ASN A 287 12.56 -9.72 -1.38
N GLY A 288 13.07 -8.72 -2.09
CA GLY A 288 13.14 -8.68 -3.56
C GLY A 288 14.52 -9.06 -4.12
N GLU A 289 14.72 -8.84 -5.43
CA GLU A 289 16.01 -9.04 -6.12
C GLU A 289 17.09 -8.08 -5.58
N MET A 290 18.35 -8.54 -5.55
CA MET A 290 19.48 -7.74 -5.05
C MET A 290 19.76 -6.53 -5.93
N GLU A 291 19.59 -6.71 -7.24
CA GLU A 291 19.74 -5.70 -8.27
C GLU A 291 18.75 -4.54 -8.06
N ALA A 292 17.49 -4.85 -7.72
CA ALA A 292 16.47 -3.83 -7.44
C ALA A 292 16.86 -2.99 -6.20
N SER A 293 17.37 -3.63 -5.14
CA SER A 293 17.86 -2.92 -3.96
C SER A 293 19.04 -2.00 -4.28
N ALA A 294 20.00 -2.49 -5.07
CA ALA A 294 21.20 -1.75 -5.42
C ALA A 294 20.89 -0.53 -6.30
N GLU A 295 20.04 -0.71 -7.30
CA GLU A 295 19.60 0.38 -8.17
C GLU A 295 18.74 1.40 -7.41
N LEU A 296 17.82 0.97 -6.56
CA LEU A 296 17.01 1.89 -5.75
C LEU A 296 17.88 2.72 -4.81
N LYS A 297 18.92 2.13 -4.22
CA LYS A 297 19.89 2.88 -3.40
C LYS A 297 20.63 3.94 -4.23
N ARG A 298 20.94 3.67 -5.50
CA ARG A 298 21.52 4.67 -6.42
C ARG A 298 20.53 5.78 -6.76
N VAL A 299 19.26 5.45 -7.00
CA VAL A 299 18.19 6.45 -7.20
C VAL A 299 18.11 7.36 -5.98
N PHE A 300 18.04 6.80 -4.78
CA PHE A 300 17.94 7.56 -3.52
C PHE A 300 19.16 8.45 -3.29
N LYS A 301 20.36 7.95 -3.56
CA LYS A 301 21.59 8.76 -3.50
C LYS A 301 21.55 9.95 -4.48
N ASN A 302 21.08 9.73 -5.71
CA ASN A 302 20.95 10.79 -6.72
C ASN A 302 19.87 11.82 -6.36
N GLU A 303 18.89 11.44 -5.54
CA GLU A 303 17.86 12.32 -5.00
C GLU A 303 18.20 12.90 -3.62
N GLY A 304 19.44 12.72 -3.13
CA GLY A 304 19.91 13.30 -1.86
C GLY A 304 19.32 12.65 -0.60
N ILE A 305 18.86 11.40 -0.70
CA ILE A 305 18.38 10.62 0.44
C ILE A 305 19.55 9.82 1.02
N ASP A 306 19.87 10.06 2.30
CA ASP A 306 20.92 9.33 3.00
C ASP A 306 20.40 7.95 3.41
N VAL A 307 20.97 6.88 2.87
CA VAL A 307 20.55 5.50 3.17
C VAL A 307 21.60 4.80 4.03
N ILE A 308 21.22 4.49 5.27
CA ILE A 308 22.03 3.74 6.24
C ILE A 308 21.39 2.36 6.40
N CYS A 309 22.09 1.31 6.00
CA CYS A 309 21.64 -0.08 6.15
C CYS A 309 22.54 -0.86 7.11
N ASP A 310 22.15 -2.08 7.48
CA ASP A 310 22.74 -2.88 8.55
C ASP A 310 22.77 -2.14 9.90
N GLN A 311 21.78 -1.28 10.15
CA GLN A 311 21.71 -0.47 11.37
C GLN A 311 20.30 -0.48 11.96
N ARG A 312 20.23 -0.75 13.26
CA ARG A 312 19.00 -0.65 14.05
C ARG A 312 19.05 0.61 14.92
N VAL A 313 17.92 1.30 15.00
CA VAL A 313 17.73 2.35 16.00
C VAL A 313 17.42 1.68 17.33
N VAL A 314 18.19 1.99 18.38
CA VAL A 314 18.11 1.34 19.71
C VAL A 314 17.50 2.25 20.77
N SER A 315 17.59 3.56 20.58
CA SER A 315 16.94 4.54 21.45
C SER A 315 16.70 5.85 20.70
N VAL A 316 15.68 6.57 21.13
CA VAL A 316 15.42 7.94 20.70
C VAL A 316 15.21 8.81 21.93
N VAL A 317 15.75 10.02 21.89
CA VAL A 317 15.55 11.02 22.95
C VAL A 317 15.23 12.36 22.32
N SER A 318 14.35 13.13 22.96
CA SER A 318 14.19 14.54 22.63
C SER A 318 15.39 15.30 23.21
N LEU A 319 16.03 16.14 22.39
CA LEU A 319 17.18 16.93 22.82
C LEU A 319 16.80 18.23 23.54
N ASP A 320 15.53 18.63 23.51
CA ASP A 320 15.07 19.92 24.05
C ASP A 320 14.06 19.74 25.19
N GLY A 321 14.37 20.31 26.35
CA GLY A 321 13.42 20.46 27.46
C GLY A 321 12.34 21.50 27.12
N GLU A 322 11.07 21.09 27.20
CA GLU A 322 9.80 21.85 27.08
C GLU A 322 9.58 22.90 25.96
N THR A 323 10.58 23.39 25.23
CA THR A 323 10.38 24.33 24.11
C THR A 323 10.40 23.63 22.75
N VAL A 324 9.20 23.46 22.19
CA VAL A 324 8.72 23.72 20.80
C VAL A 324 9.59 23.39 19.55
N ASN A 325 10.93 23.36 19.59
CA ASN A 325 11.84 22.99 18.50
C ASN A 325 12.50 21.61 18.76
N ARG A 326 11.70 20.59 19.09
CA ARG A 326 12.20 19.28 19.51
C ARG A 326 13.03 18.61 18.41
N SER A 327 14.34 18.72 18.50
CA SER A 327 15.22 17.80 17.79
C SER A 327 15.14 16.42 18.45
N ILE A 328 15.14 15.38 17.63
CA ILE A 328 15.14 13.98 18.02
C ILE A 328 16.52 13.43 17.70
N MET A 329 17.18 12.85 18.70
CA MET A 329 18.39 12.07 18.50
C MET A 329 18.04 10.60 18.48
N ALA A 330 18.27 9.94 17.34
CA ALA A 330 18.18 8.50 17.17
C ALA A 330 19.57 7.87 17.34
N THR A 331 19.74 7.05 18.38
CA THR A 331 20.95 6.26 18.59
C THR A 331 20.84 4.96 17.82
N LEU A 332 21.90 4.63 17.07
CA LEU A 332 22.01 3.41 16.28
C LEU A 332 22.89 2.38 17.00
N GLU A 333 22.80 1.11 16.64
CA GLU A 333 23.52 0.00 17.29
C GLU A 333 25.05 0.09 17.12
N SER A 334 25.53 0.47 15.93
CA SER A 334 26.96 0.52 15.62
C SER A 334 27.34 1.68 14.68
N HIS A 335 26.56 2.77 14.73
CA HIS A 335 26.76 3.98 13.93
C HIS A 335 26.59 5.23 14.81
N GLU A 336 27.17 6.34 14.38
CA GLU A 336 26.97 7.64 15.04
C GLU A 336 25.48 8.01 15.13
N PRO A 337 25.03 8.65 16.23
CA PRO A 337 23.65 9.08 16.39
C PRO A 337 23.22 10.04 15.28
N ILE A 338 21.97 9.90 14.83
CA ILE A 338 21.36 10.77 13.83
C ILE A 338 20.44 11.75 14.53
N ILE A 339 20.63 13.04 14.26
CA ILE A 339 19.76 14.11 14.76
C ILE A 339 18.85 14.57 13.62
N GLY A 340 17.55 14.68 13.90
CA GLY A 340 16.55 15.21 12.97
C GLY A 340 15.37 15.84 13.70
N ASP A 341 14.48 16.50 12.97
CA ASP A 341 13.30 17.18 13.54
C ASP A 341 12.14 16.21 13.79
N HIS A 342 12.04 15.18 12.95
CA HIS A 342 10.93 14.25 12.96
C HIS A 342 11.43 12.83 12.73
N ILE A 343 10.71 11.86 13.28
CA ILE A 343 10.97 10.44 13.07
C ILE A 343 9.72 9.75 12.52
N LEU A 344 9.87 8.99 11.45
CA LEU A 344 8.83 8.18 10.80
C LEU A 344 9.17 6.70 10.96
N ILE A 345 8.29 5.94 11.61
CA ILE A 345 8.43 4.51 11.83
C ILE A 345 7.70 3.74 10.73
N ALA A 346 8.46 3.00 9.93
CA ALA A 346 8.01 2.19 8.79
C ALA A 346 8.54 0.74 8.88
N THR A 347 8.60 0.18 10.08
CA THR A 347 9.20 -1.15 10.36
C THR A 347 8.27 -2.34 10.08
N GLY A 348 7.06 -2.12 9.55
CA GLY A 348 6.07 -3.16 9.18
C GLY A 348 4.67 -2.96 9.81
N ARG A 349 3.84 -4.00 9.81
CA ARG A 349 2.48 -4.02 10.41
C ARG A 349 2.21 -5.37 11.08
N VAL A 350 1.51 -5.40 12.22
CA VAL A 350 1.06 -6.66 12.86
C VAL A 350 -0.41 -6.89 12.54
N PRO A 351 -0.83 -8.16 12.32
CA PRO A 351 -2.24 -8.50 12.31
C PRO A 351 -2.94 -8.10 13.62
N ASN A 352 -4.02 -7.36 13.50
CA ASN A 352 -4.83 -6.98 14.64
C ASN A 352 -5.80 -8.13 14.98
N VAL A 353 -5.46 -8.94 15.96
CA VAL A 353 -6.27 -10.09 16.40
C VAL A 353 -6.55 -10.05 17.90
N GLU A 354 -6.00 -9.07 18.59
CA GLU A 354 -6.14 -8.92 20.03
C GLU A 354 -7.55 -8.43 20.40
N ARG A 355 -8.06 -8.88 21.55
CA ARG A 355 -9.35 -8.40 22.13
C ARG A 355 -10.56 -8.60 21.22
N MET A 356 -10.50 -9.60 20.35
CA MET A 356 -11.59 -10.02 19.48
C MET A 356 -12.38 -11.22 20.03
N GLY A 357 -12.01 -11.76 21.20
CA GLY A 357 -12.63 -12.96 21.78
C GLY A 357 -12.36 -14.24 20.98
N LEU A 358 -11.26 -14.28 20.22
CA LEU A 358 -10.92 -15.42 19.34
C LEU A 358 -10.61 -16.70 20.12
N ASP A 359 -9.95 -16.55 21.27
CA ASP A 359 -9.64 -17.67 22.16
C ASP A 359 -10.93 -18.29 22.72
N ASP A 360 -11.94 -17.47 23.05
CA ASP A 360 -13.22 -17.92 23.61
C ASP A 360 -14.01 -18.81 22.64
N ILE A 361 -13.80 -18.64 21.34
CA ILE A 361 -14.44 -19.44 20.28
C ILE A 361 -13.53 -20.52 19.69
N GLY A 362 -12.27 -20.62 20.15
CA GLY A 362 -11.31 -21.65 19.70
C GLY A 362 -10.61 -21.36 18.37
N VAL A 363 -10.55 -20.09 17.93
CA VAL A 363 -9.77 -19.68 16.75
C VAL A 363 -8.28 -19.64 17.10
N LYS A 364 -7.46 -20.37 16.35
CA LYS A 364 -6.01 -20.45 16.59
C LYS A 364 -5.25 -19.29 15.93
N ILE A 365 -4.28 -18.74 16.66
CA ILE A 365 -3.36 -17.70 16.20
C ILE A 365 -1.96 -18.28 16.00
N ASN A 366 -1.27 -17.84 14.94
CA ASN A 366 0.11 -18.17 14.69
C ASN A 366 1.03 -17.36 15.64
N PRO A 367 1.87 -17.99 16.48
CA PRO A 367 2.69 -17.27 17.46
C PRO A 367 3.80 -16.42 16.83
N VAL A 368 4.21 -16.73 15.59
CA VAL A 368 5.26 -16.02 14.85
C VAL A 368 4.69 -14.81 14.14
N THR A 369 3.66 -15.01 13.30
CA THR A 369 3.09 -13.91 12.50
C THR A 369 2.05 -13.09 13.26
N ASN A 370 1.56 -13.59 14.39
CA ASN A 370 0.40 -13.08 15.12
C ASN A 370 -0.91 -13.07 14.31
N GLY A 371 -0.96 -13.82 13.19
CA GLY A 371 -2.12 -13.90 12.31
C GLY A 371 -3.05 -15.07 12.65
N ILE A 372 -4.31 -14.96 12.26
CA ILE A 372 -5.29 -16.06 12.33
C ILE A 372 -4.85 -17.19 11.41
N ILE A 373 -4.72 -18.40 11.95
CA ILE A 373 -4.38 -19.59 11.16
C ILE A 373 -5.60 -19.98 10.32
N VAL A 374 -5.38 -20.11 9.01
CA VAL A 374 -6.39 -20.56 8.04
C VAL A 374 -5.85 -21.70 7.17
N ASP A 375 -6.76 -22.52 6.65
CA ASP A 375 -6.45 -23.48 5.59
C ASP A 375 -6.37 -22.81 4.20
N GLU A 376 -6.09 -23.60 3.15
CA GLU A 376 -6.06 -23.12 1.76
C GLU A 376 -7.37 -22.49 1.29
N LYS A 377 -8.49 -22.79 1.95
CA LYS A 377 -9.84 -22.30 1.66
C LYS A 377 -10.24 -21.13 2.56
N LEU A 378 -9.30 -20.58 3.33
CA LEU A 378 -9.46 -19.46 4.26
C LEU A 378 -10.31 -19.77 5.51
N GLN A 379 -10.60 -21.05 5.77
CA GLN A 379 -11.32 -21.49 6.96
C GLN A 379 -10.37 -21.56 8.16
N THR A 380 -10.79 -21.02 9.30
CA THR A 380 -10.02 -21.06 10.55
C THR A 380 -10.07 -22.45 11.20
N SER A 381 -9.49 -22.60 12.40
CA SER A 381 -9.67 -23.80 13.23
C SER A 381 -11.12 -24.07 13.66
N VAL A 382 -12.03 -23.10 13.49
CA VAL A 382 -13.44 -23.23 13.81
C VAL A 382 -14.25 -23.37 12.53
N LYS A 383 -15.01 -24.47 12.44
CA LYS A 383 -15.87 -24.74 11.29
C LYS A 383 -16.88 -23.61 11.13
N GLY A 384 -16.97 -23.11 9.91
CA GLY A 384 -17.87 -22.02 9.57
C GLY A 384 -17.35 -20.64 9.92
N VAL A 385 -16.12 -20.48 10.43
CA VAL A 385 -15.45 -19.17 10.60
C VAL A 385 -14.30 -19.05 9.61
N TYR A 386 -14.22 -17.92 8.90
CA TYR A 386 -13.17 -17.65 7.92
C TYR A 386 -12.44 -16.35 8.25
N ALA A 387 -11.19 -16.24 7.80
CA ALA A 387 -10.38 -15.02 7.95
C ALA A 387 -9.68 -14.67 6.63
N ALA A 388 -9.64 -13.39 6.29
CA ALA A 388 -9.15 -12.92 5.00
C ALA A 388 -8.49 -11.52 5.09
N GLY A 389 -7.37 -11.35 4.38
CA GLY A 389 -6.55 -10.15 4.37
C GLY A 389 -5.49 -10.16 5.49
N ASP A 390 -5.06 -8.96 5.88
CA ASP A 390 -3.94 -8.74 6.80
C ASP A 390 -4.06 -9.47 8.14
N CYS A 391 -5.27 -9.81 8.57
CA CYS A 391 -5.53 -10.56 9.80
C CYS A 391 -4.96 -11.97 9.81
N THR A 392 -4.69 -12.54 8.63
CA THR A 392 -4.09 -13.88 8.48
C THR A 392 -2.58 -13.88 8.73
N GLY A 393 -1.93 -12.71 8.67
CA GLY A 393 -0.48 -12.60 8.77
C GLY A 393 0.30 -13.16 7.58
N ASP A 394 -0.37 -13.41 6.45
CA ASP A 394 0.26 -13.66 5.14
C ASP A 394 0.71 -12.30 4.52
N ARG A 395 0.58 -12.13 3.20
CA ARG A 395 0.92 -10.88 2.50
C ARG A 395 -0.14 -9.80 2.72
N GLN A 396 0.30 -8.62 3.12
CA GLN A 396 -0.57 -7.49 3.48
C GLN A 396 -0.78 -6.54 2.30
N PHE A 397 -1.52 -7.01 1.29
CA PHE A 397 -1.84 -6.22 0.10
C PHE A 397 -3.35 -6.08 -0.10
N THR A 398 -3.82 -4.88 -0.45
CA THR A 398 -5.25 -4.60 -0.67
C THR A 398 -5.89 -5.53 -1.70
N HIS A 399 -5.26 -5.74 -2.86
CA HIS A 399 -5.80 -6.62 -3.90
C HIS A 399 -5.86 -8.07 -3.46
N TYR A 400 -4.88 -8.52 -2.67
CA TYR A 400 -4.88 -9.88 -2.12
C TYR A 400 -5.91 -10.04 -1.01
N ALA A 401 -6.10 -9.03 -0.16
CA ALA A 401 -7.19 -9.00 0.81
C ALA A 401 -8.56 -9.03 0.11
N GLY A 402 -8.76 -8.24 -0.95
CA GLY A 402 -9.98 -8.28 -1.76
C GLY A 402 -10.22 -9.66 -2.38
N PHE A 403 -9.20 -10.24 -3.01
CA PHE A 403 -9.24 -11.61 -3.54
C PHE A 403 -9.62 -12.63 -2.45
N GLN A 404 -8.93 -12.62 -1.30
CA GLN A 404 -9.22 -13.51 -0.18
C GLN A 404 -10.64 -13.31 0.35
N GLY A 405 -11.12 -12.06 0.46
CA GLY A 405 -12.48 -11.75 0.89
C GLY A 405 -13.54 -12.36 -0.04
N ALA A 406 -13.34 -12.24 -1.36
CA ALA A 406 -14.22 -12.86 -2.35
C ALA A 406 -14.21 -14.39 -2.25
N ILE A 407 -13.03 -15.01 -2.12
CA ILE A 407 -12.90 -16.47 -2.00
C ILE A 407 -13.49 -16.98 -0.68
N ALA A 408 -13.29 -16.27 0.43
CA ALA A 408 -13.88 -16.63 1.72
C ALA A 408 -15.41 -16.62 1.65
N ALA A 409 -16.00 -15.53 1.15
CA ALA A 409 -17.45 -15.42 0.98
C ALA A 409 -17.99 -16.51 0.03
N ARG A 410 -17.28 -16.80 -1.06
CA ARG A 410 -17.60 -17.89 -1.96
C ARG A 410 -17.58 -19.25 -1.28
N ASN A 411 -16.53 -19.55 -0.52
CA ASN A 411 -16.37 -20.82 0.18
C ASN A 411 -17.35 -21.01 1.35
N ILE A 412 -17.93 -19.91 1.86
CA ILE A 412 -19.02 -19.94 2.84
C ILE A 412 -20.35 -20.24 2.16
N LEU A 413 -20.63 -19.59 1.02
CA LEU A 413 -21.96 -19.54 0.42
C LEU A 413 -22.22 -20.59 -0.66
N LEU A 414 -21.18 -21.08 -1.34
CA LEU A 414 -21.28 -21.99 -2.48
C LEU A 414 -20.74 -23.39 -2.14
N PRO A 415 -21.24 -24.45 -2.81
CA PRO A 415 -20.83 -25.82 -2.53
C PRO A 415 -19.40 -26.16 -2.96
N LEU A 416 -18.87 -25.50 -4.00
CA LEU A 416 -17.52 -25.72 -4.50
C LEU A 416 -16.54 -24.74 -3.84
N LYS A 417 -15.46 -25.27 -3.27
CA LYS A 417 -14.46 -24.49 -2.53
C LYS A 417 -13.21 -24.18 -3.37
N ASP A 418 -12.90 -22.91 -3.51
CA ASP A 418 -11.71 -22.41 -4.20
C ASP A 418 -10.57 -22.06 -3.25
N THR A 419 -9.34 -22.12 -3.75
CA THR A 419 -8.14 -21.79 -2.97
C THR A 419 -7.97 -20.28 -2.87
N GLY A 420 -7.89 -19.77 -1.64
CA GLY A 420 -7.72 -18.35 -1.34
C GLY A 420 -6.31 -17.96 -0.93
N VAL A 421 -5.44 -18.94 -0.68
CA VAL A 421 -4.02 -18.71 -0.34
C VAL A 421 -3.17 -18.92 -1.59
N LEU A 422 -2.48 -17.87 -2.05
CA LEU A 422 -1.69 -17.90 -3.28
C LEU A 422 -0.19 -17.76 -2.99
N SER A 423 0.64 -18.42 -3.80
CA SER A 423 2.09 -18.26 -3.75
C SER A 423 2.56 -17.07 -4.58
N GLU A 424 1.91 -16.84 -5.72
CA GLU A 424 2.30 -15.84 -6.74
C GLU A 424 1.42 -14.58 -6.68
N VAL A 425 1.47 -13.89 -5.54
CA VAL A 425 0.78 -12.60 -5.37
C VAL A 425 1.67 -11.47 -5.91
N PRO A 426 1.22 -10.69 -6.91
CA PRO A 426 1.97 -9.55 -7.40
C PRO A 426 2.02 -8.43 -6.37
N SER A 427 3.08 -7.65 -6.39
CA SER A 427 3.27 -6.50 -5.52
C SER A 427 4.04 -5.40 -6.23
N THR A 428 3.81 -4.15 -5.84
CA THR A 428 4.50 -2.97 -6.38
C THR A 428 4.86 -2.03 -5.25
N THR A 429 6.14 -1.70 -5.18
CA THR A 429 6.65 -0.55 -4.43
C THR A 429 6.69 0.63 -5.37
N PHE A 430 5.90 1.65 -5.07
CA PHE A 430 5.66 2.82 -5.93
C PHE A 430 6.71 3.91 -5.71
N THR A 431 7.98 3.49 -5.62
CA THR A 431 9.11 4.38 -5.87
C THR A 431 9.10 4.78 -7.35
N ASP A 432 10.00 5.67 -7.73
CA ASP A 432 10.17 6.10 -9.10
C ASP A 432 11.64 5.94 -9.51
N PRO A 433 11.97 4.95 -10.37
CA PRO A 433 11.06 4.00 -11.00
C PRO A 433 10.40 3.02 -10.00
N GLU A 434 9.24 2.48 -10.38
CA GLU A 434 8.51 1.50 -9.58
C GLU A 434 9.28 0.19 -9.52
N VAL A 435 9.22 -0.50 -8.38
CA VAL A 435 9.75 -1.86 -8.22
C VAL A 435 8.57 -2.80 -8.02
N ALA A 436 8.24 -3.59 -9.03
CA ALA A 436 7.17 -4.58 -8.97
C ALA A 436 7.72 -5.99 -9.08
N SER A 437 7.08 -6.94 -8.40
CA SER A 437 7.48 -8.35 -8.48
C SER A 437 6.34 -9.30 -8.13
N PHE A 438 6.50 -10.56 -8.53
CA PHE A 438 5.68 -11.69 -8.08
C PHE A 438 6.50 -12.98 -8.11
N GLY A 439 6.06 -13.99 -7.34
CA GLY A 439 6.68 -15.31 -7.34
C GLY A 439 8.07 -15.31 -6.70
N LEU A 440 8.96 -16.16 -7.21
CA LEU A 440 10.29 -16.39 -6.66
C LEU A 440 11.33 -15.42 -7.24
N THR A 441 12.26 -14.97 -6.39
CA THR A 441 13.52 -14.37 -6.86
C THR A 441 14.41 -15.43 -7.50
N GLU A 442 15.46 -15.02 -8.21
CA GLU A 442 16.47 -15.93 -8.74
C GLU A 442 17.05 -16.84 -7.65
N GLN A 443 17.50 -16.25 -6.53
CA GLN A 443 18.06 -17.01 -5.41
C GLN A 443 17.04 -18.01 -4.85
N ALA A 444 15.81 -17.58 -4.57
CA ALA A 444 14.79 -18.47 -4.01
C ALA A 444 14.35 -19.56 -5.00
N ALA A 445 14.38 -19.29 -6.30
CA ALA A 445 14.11 -20.29 -7.32
C ALA A 445 15.26 -21.31 -7.43
N SER A 446 16.50 -20.84 -7.34
CA SER A 446 17.69 -21.68 -7.32
C SER A 446 17.68 -22.60 -6.09
N ASP A 447 17.47 -22.04 -4.90
CA ASP A 447 17.41 -22.81 -3.65
C ASP A 447 16.32 -23.89 -3.69
N LYS A 448 15.21 -23.62 -4.39
CA LYS A 448 14.05 -24.52 -4.46
C LYS A 448 14.16 -25.60 -5.54
N TYR A 449 14.72 -25.27 -6.72
CA TYR A 449 14.70 -26.15 -7.89
C TYR A 449 16.09 -26.60 -8.36
N GLY A 450 17.15 -25.94 -7.90
CA GLY A 450 18.53 -26.06 -8.39
C GLY A 450 18.81 -25.14 -9.58
N GLU A 451 20.04 -24.61 -9.66
CA GLU A 451 20.49 -23.67 -10.70
C GLU A 451 20.24 -24.21 -12.12
N GLU A 452 20.49 -25.50 -12.37
CA GLU A 452 20.31 -26.10 -13.69
C GLU A 452 18.83 -26.23 -14.12
N ALA A 453 17.90 -26.23 -13.16
CA ALA A 453 16.48 -26.37 -13.42
C ALA A 453 15.79 -25.05 -13.77
N ILE A 454 16.47 -23.93 -13.55
CA ILE A 454 15.95 -22.58 -13.79
C ILE A 454 16.77 -21.86 -14.87
N SER A 455 16.17 -20.85 -15.47
CA SER A 455 16.80 -19.95 -16.42
C SER A 455 16.29 -18.53 -16.18
N ILE A 456 17.13 -17.56 -16.52
CA ILE A 456 16.87 -16.14 -16.28
C ILE A 456 16.81 -15.44 -17.63
N SER A 457 15.81 -14.59 -17.82
CA SER A 457 15.79 -13.58 -18.87
C SER A 457 15.91 -12.22 -18.20
N PHE A 458 16.96 -11.48 -18.53
CA PHE A 458 17.29 -10.18 -17.93
C PHE A 458 17.44 -9.13 -19.02
N ARG A 459 16.84 -7.96 -18.82
CA ARG A 459 16.94 -6.84 -19.74
C ARG A 459 17.03 -5.51 -18.99
N PRO A 460 18.12 -4.75 -19.12
CA PRO A 460 18.20 -3.40 -18.55
C PRO A 460 17.33 -2.42 -19.35
N LEU A 461 16.85 -1.35 -18.70
CA LEU A 461 16.03 -0.33 -19.37
C LEU A 461 16.76 0.38 -20.52
N SER A 462 18.09 0.45 -20.49
CA SER A 462 18.93 0.96 -21.59
C SER A 462 18.82 0.18 -22.90
N LYS A 463 18.09 -0.94 -22.91
CA LYS A 463 17.76 -1.73 -24.10
C LYS A 463 16.27 -1.67 -24.47
N ILE A 464 15.52 -0.73 -23.88
CA ILE A 464 14.10 -0.54 -24.16
C ILE A 464 13.89 0.85 -24.76
N ASP A 465 13.50 0.91 -26.03
CA ASP A 465 13.34 2.16 -26.79
C ASP A 465 12.43 3.16 -26.07
N ARG A 466 11.32 2.70 -25.46
CA ARG A 466 10.42 3.57 -24.69
C ARG A 466 11.12 4.24 -23.52
N ALA A 467 12.00 3.51 -22.81
CA ALA A 467 12.75 4.07 -21.69
C ALA A 467 13.71 5.17 -22.14
N ILE A 468 14.36 4.97 -23.29
CA ILE A 468 15.26 5.96 -23.91
C ILE A 468 14.48 7.21 -24.32
N CYS A 469 13.31 7.05 -24.96
CA CYS A 469 12.45 8.18 -25.34
C CYS A 469 12.02 9.02 -24.13
N GLU A 470 11.83 8.40 -22.96
CA GLU A 470 11.44 9.09 -21.73
C GLU A 470 12.65 9.56 -20.88
N GLY A 471 13.88 9.23 -21.28
CA GLY A 471 15.09 9.49 -20.47
C GLY A 471 15.10 8.76 -19.13
N SER A 472 14.41 7.62 -19.05
CA SER A 472 14.31 6.75 -17.86
C SER A 472 15.22 5.52 -17.95
N ASP A 473 16.07 5.46 -18.97
CA ASP A 473 16.90 4.31 -19.33
C ASP A 473 18.18 4.14 -18.47
N GLY A 474 18.46 5.10 -17.58
CA GLY A 474 19.68 5.14 -16.77
C GLY A 474 19.75 4.17 -15.59
N LEU A 475 18.60 3.79 -15.00
CA LEU A 475 18.48 2.83 -13.89
C LEU A 475 17.16 2.06 -14.03
N GLY A 476 17.23 0.73 -13.98
CA GLY A 476 16.07 -0.16 -14.04
C GLY A 476 16.33 -1.39 -14.91
N PHE A 477 15.46 -2.40 -14.75
CA PHE A 477 15.53 -3.64 -15.51
C PHE A 477 14.20 -4.42 -15.47
N ILE A 478 14.10 -5.42 -16.34
CA ILE A 478 13.12 -6.51 -16.30
C ILE A 478 13.89 -7.81 -16.09
N LYS A 479 13.54 -8.59 -15.07
CA LYS A 479 14.11 -9.90 -14.77
C LYS A 479 13.00 -10.93 -14.62
N ILE A 480 13.05 -12.00 -15.40
CA ILE A 480 12.07 -13.09 -15.40
C ILE A 480 12.79 -14.39 -15.10
N VAL A 481 12.34 -15.10 -14.07
CA VAL A 481 12.86 -16.41 -13.65
C VAL A 481 11.86 -17.47 -14.10
N TYR A 482 12.33 -18.49 -14.83
CA TYR A 482 11.47 -19.53 -15.39
C TYR A 482 12.14 -20.90 -15.37
N LYS A 483 11.35 -21.98 -15.44
CA LYS A 483 11.87 -23.35 -15.52
C LYS A 483 12.54 -23.61 -16.87
N THR A 484 13.78 -24.10 -16.90
CA THR A 484 14.57 -24.31 -18.12
C THR A 484 13.83 -25.16 -19.16
N LYS A 485 13.24 -26.29 -18.76
CA LYS A 485 12.60 -27.24 -19.68
C LYS A 485 11.21 -26.77 -20.15
N SER A 486 10.33 -26.45 -19.21
CA SER A 486 8.92 -26.13 -19.52
C SER A 486 8.73 -24.66 -19.93
N ARG A 487 9.69 -23.78 -19.65
CA ARG A 487 9.59 -22.32 -19.79
C ARG A 487 8.45 -21.70 -18.98
N GLN A 488 7.94 -22.42 -17.98
CA GLN A 488 6.94 -21.90 -17.05
C GLN A 488 7.58 -20.84 -16.15
N ILE A 489 6.95 -19.66 -16.05
CA ILE A 489 7.41 -18.56 -15.19
C ILE A 489 7.29 -18.98 -13.72
N LEU A 490 8.35 -18.72 -12.96
CA LEU A 490 8.44 -18.95 -11.51
C LEU A 490 8.32 -17.65 -10.72
N GLY A 491 8.77 -16.54 -11.31
CA GLY A 491 8.67 -15.21 -10.76
C GLY A 491 9.25 -14.17 -11.69
N ALA A 492 9.01 -12.90 -11.39
CA ALA A 492 9.62 -11.79 -12.10
C ALA A 492 9.80 -10.60 -11.17
N THR A 493 10.78 -9.77 -11.49
CA THR A 493 10.99 -8.44 -10.90
C THR A 493 11.19 -7.43 -12.02
N VAL A 494 10.46 -6.32 -11.94
CA VAL A 494 10.51 -5.21 -12.87
C VAL A 494 10.81 -3.95 -12.09
N MET A 495 11.88 -3.25 -12.44
CA MET A 495 12.20 -1.91 -11.96
C MET A 495 12.12 -0.95 -13.15
N ALA A 496 10.97 -0.30 -13.32
CA ALA A 496 10.66 0.54 -14.48
C ALA A 496 9.51 1.51 -14.21
N PRO A 497 9.33 2.55 -15.03
CA PRO A 497 8.05 3.23 -15.11
C PRO A 497 6.93 2.23 -15.44
N SER A 498 5.81 2.33 -14.71
CA SER A 498 4.66 1.41 -14.83
C SER A 498 5.01 -0.07 -14.59
N ALA A 499 5.97 -0.37 -13.72
CA ALA A 499 6.34 -1.73 -13.38
C ALA A 499 5.16 -2.57 -12.85
N GLY A 500 4.24 -1.94 -12.10
CA GLY A 500 3.05 -2.63 -11.59
C GLY A 500 2.13 -3.17 -12.71
N GLU A 501 2.00 -2.41 -13.80
CA GLU A 501 1.23 -2.83 -14.98
C GLU A 501 1.95 -3.96 -15.74
N LEU A 502 3.27 -3.85 -15.92
CA LEU A 502 4.08 -4.86 -16.61
C LEU A 502 4.10 -6.20 -15.88
N VAL A 503 4.21 -6.18 -14.55
CA VAL A 503 4.17 -7.40 -13.72
C VAL A 503 2.80 -8.07 -13.77
N SER A 504 1.73 -7.30 -13.93
CA SER A 504 0.37 -7.86 -13.99
C SER A 504 0.16 -8.75 -15.22
N GLU A 505 0.75 -8.40 -16.37
CA GLU A 505 0.75 -9.26 -17.55
C GLU A 505 1.49 -10.58 -17.29
N LEU A 506 2.71 -10.53 -16.73
CA LEU A 506 3.48 -11.73 -16.40
C LEU A 506 2.79 -12.61 -15.36
N THR A 507 2.06 -11.99 -14.42
CA THR A 507 1.25 -12.70 -13.42
C THR A 507 0.10 -13.46 -14.09
N ALA A 508 -0.59 -12.85 -15.07
CA ALA A 508 -1.64 -13.52 -15.84
C ALA A 508 -1.09 -14.71 -16.65
N ILE A 509 0.08 -14.55 -17.26
CA ILE A 509 0.79 -15.62 -17.99
C ILE A 509 1.13 -16.78 -17.05
N GLN A 510 1.64 -16.48 -15.85
CA GLN A 510 1.96 -17.50 -14.84
C GLN A 510 0.70 -18.22 -14.35
N ALA A 511 -0.38 -17.48 -14.06
CA ALA A 511 -1.65 -18.05 -13.61
C ALA A 511 -2.26 -18.97 -14.66
N ALA A 512 -2.14 -18.61 -15.94
CA ALA A 512 -2.53 -19.44 -17.08
C ALA A 512 -1.59 -20.63 -17.35
N LYS A 513 -0.47 -20.73 -16.60
CA LYS A 513 0.60 -21.73 -16.79
C LYS A 513 1.15 -21.73 -18.22
N MET A 514 1.11 -20.59 -18.89
CA MET A 514 1.60 -20.46 -20.26
C MET A 514 3.14 -20.39 -20.26
N PRO A 515 3.83 -21.18 -21.12
CA PRO A 515 5.27 -21.05 -21.30
C PRO A 515 5.66 -19.65 -21.79
N LEU A 516 6.74 -19.07 -21.23
CA LEU A 516 7.20 -17.72 -21.55
C LEU A 516 7.43 -17.51 -23.05
N ASP A 517 8.00 -18.49 -23.76
CA ASP A 517 8.29 -18.41 -25.20
C ASP A 517 7.03 -18.23 -26.07
N LYS A 518 5.83 -18.51 -25.54
CA LYS A 518 4.56 -18.27 -26.26
C LYS A 518 4.21 -16.79 -26.35
N LEU A 519 4.74 -15.95 -25.47
CA LEU A 519 4.51 -14.50 -25.53
C LEU A 519 5.15 -13.87 -26.78
N ALA A 520 6.16 -14.52 -27.39
CA ALA A 520 6.84 -14.03 -28.60
C ALA A 520 5.88 -13.76 -29.77
N THR A 521 4.79 -14.51 -29.87
CA THR A 521 3.79 -14.38 -30.96
C THR A 521 2.62 -13.47 -30.60
N VAL A 522 2.59 -12.90 -29.39
CA VAL A 522 1.54 -11.99 -28.95
C VAL A 522 1.93 -10.57 -29.35
N MET A 523 1.08 -9.90 -30.14
CA MET A 523 1.35 -8.55 -30.61
C MET A 523 1.32 -7.53 -29.46
N HIS A 524 2.37 -6.71 -29.36
CA HIS A 524 2.45 -5.59 -28.43
C HIS A 524 2.58 -4.27 -29.19
N SER A 525 2.10 -3.18 -28.60
CA SER A 525 2.24 -1.84 -29.18
C SER A 525 3.70 -1.37 -29.12
N TYR A 526 4.12 -0.59 -30.12
CA TYR A 526 5.45 0.00 -30.18
C TYR A 526 5.38 1.53 -30.37
N PRO A 527 6.21 2.33 -29.68
CA PRO A 527 7.12 1.94 -28.58
C PRO A 527 6.39 1.93 -27.22
N SER A 528 6.37 0.79 -26.54
CA SER A 528 5.85 0.62 -25.17
C SER A 528 6.92 -0.03 -24.27
N TYR A 529 6.72 -0.07 -22.96
CA TYR A 529 7.55 -0.91 -22.10
C TYR A 529 7.22 -2.40 -22.26
N SER A 530 5.95 -2.74 -22.52
CA SER A 530 5.48 -4.13 -22.62
C SER A 530 6.05 -4.87 -23.83
N ILE A 531 6.40 -4.16 -24.93
CA ILE A 531 7.11 -4.77 -26.08
C ILE A 531 8.41 -5.49 -25.65
N ALA A 532 9.03 -5.05 -24.56
CA ALA A 532 10.22 -5.69 -24.03
C ALA A 532 9.92 -7.12 -23.53
N LEU A 533 8.73 -7.37 -22.97
CA LEU A 533 8.31 -8.70 -22.55
C LEU A 533 8.19 -9.64 -23.77
N GLN A 534 7.59 -9.17 -24.87
CA GLN A 534 7.51 -9.91 -26.13
C GLN A 534 8.90 -10.26 -26.67
N GLN A 535 9.79 -9.28 -26.72
CA GLN A 535 11.14 -9.44 -27.26
C GLN A 535 11.99 -10.37 -26.38
N MET A 536 11.89 -10.28 -25.06
CA MET A 536 12.53 -11.21 -24.12
C MET A 536 12.00 -12.64 -24.33
N ALA A 537 10.69 -12.80 -24.51
CA ALA A 537 10.11 -14.10 -24.84
C ALA A 537 10.59 -14.65 -26.20
N ALA A 538 10.79 -13.77 -27.19
CA ALA A 538 11.34 -14.14 -28.50
C ALA A 538 12.77 -14.66 -28.38
N GLU A 539 13.62 -14.05 -27.54
CA GLU A 539 14.97 -14.56 -27.24
C GLU A 539 14.91 -15.98 -26.67
N VAL A 540 14.04 -16.22 -25.69
CA VAL A 540 13.82 -17.57 -25.12
C VAL A 540 13.33 -18.56 -26.18
N TYR A 541 12.45 -18.13 -27.08
CA TYR A 541 11.97 -18.94 -28.20
C TYR A 541 13.10 -19.27 -29.18
N TYR A 542 13.94 -18.31 -29.55
CA TYR A 542 15.05 -18.51 -30.47
C TYR A 542 16.11 -19.45 -29.88
N ASP A 543 16.41 -19.33 -28.59
CA ASP A 543 17.35 -20.24 -27.93
C ASP A 543 16.83 -21.67 -27.87
N LYS A 544 15.51 -21.85 -27.70
CA LYS A 544 14.87 -23.16 -27.86
C LYS A 544 15.01 -23.72 -29.27
N LEU A 545 14.84 -22.90 -30.31
CA LEU A 545 15.02 -23.34 -31.71
C LEU A 545 16.47 -23.72 -32.00
N LYS A 546 17.45 -22.93 -31.55
CA LYS A 546 18.88 -23.22 -31.71
C LYS A 546 19.30 -24.56 -31.08
N LYS A 547 18.67 -24.95 -29.98
CA LYS A 547 18.92 -26.23 -29.30
C LYS A 547 18.22 -27.42 -29.97
N ASN A 548 17.38 -27.19 -30.99
CA ASN A 548 16.66 -28.25 -31.68
C ASN A 548 17.49 -28.82 -32.85
N GLN A 549 18.32 -29.81 -32.55
CA GLN A 549 19.16 -30.47 -33.56
C GLN A 549 18.35 -31.03 -34.74
N SER A 550 17.18 -31.61 -34.48
CA SER A 550 16.34 -32.17 -35.54
C SER A 550 15.83 -31.12 -36.52
N LEU A 551 15.47 -29.92 -36.03
CA LEU A 551 15.11 -28.80 -36.89
C LEU A 551 16.31 -28.33 -37.71
N TYR A 552 17.47 -28.20 -37.07
CA TYR A 552 18.69 -27.80 -37.76
C TYR A 552 19.07 -28.79 -38.87
N ASP A 553 18.96 -30.10 -38.61
CA ASP A 553 19.23 -31.15 -39.58
C ASP A 553 18.22 -31.14 -40.74
N VAL A 554 16.97 -30.72 -40.51
CA VAL A 554 15.95 -30.54 -41.55
C VAL A 554 16.23 -29.30 -42.38
N LEU A 555 16.53 -28.16 -41.76
CA LEU A 555 16.86 -26.91 -42.46
C LEU A 555 18.12 -27.09 -43.32
N LYS A 556 19.16 -27.71 -42.75
CA LYS A 556 20.39 -28.07 -43.47
C LYS A 556 20.12 -28.99 -44.67
N ARG A 557 19.21 -29.98 -44.54
CA ARG A 557 18.78 -30.83 -45.65
C ARG A 557 17.96 -30.07 -46.71
N ALA A 558 17.25 -29.02 -46.31
CA ALA A 558 16.51 -28.14 -47.21
C ALA A 558 17.38 -27.04 -47.85
N GLY A 559 18.67 -26.93 -47.49
CA GLY A 559 19.58 -25.90 -47.98
C GLY A 559 19.31 -24.49 -47.42
N LEU A 560 18.65 -24.40 -46.26
CA LEU A 560 18.30 -23.16 -45.56
C LEU A 560 19.26 -22.84 -44.41
#